data_AF-A0A6A0H2F5-F1
#
_entry.id   AF-A0A6A0H2F5-F1
#
_cell.length_a   1.000
_cell.length_b   1.000
_cell.length_c   1.000
_cell.angle_alpha   90.00
_cell.angle_beta   90.00
_cell.angle_gamma   90.00
#
_symmetry.space_group_name_H-M   'P 1'
#
loop_
_entity.id
_entity.type
_entity.pdbx_description
1 polymer ?
#
loop_
_entity_poly.entity_id
_entity_poly.type
_entity_poly.pdbx_seq_one_letter_code
_entity_poly.pdbx_strand_id
1 'polypeptide(L)'
;MDIFTEATDPNKDLLKTPFGGRYCGKISPRLRISWHKTIHIAFFTDNNITTPDLFSGTYKFINDSKYSVGVKAPDQDCGFVVNVDVKKHGEFLSPTYPGVYPKNITCYWKFVGKHDQRIRLEFRDFDLFYGGPHCPFDHVKMFDGGDTFAPLIGTYCGQQRNLVVFSSSSS
;
A
#
# COMPACT_ATOMS: atom_id res chain seq x y z
N MET A 1 -7.58 16.71 14.30
CA MET A 1 -7.01 15.40 14.68
C MET A 1 -5.98 15.00 13.63
N ASP A 2 -4.76 14.73 14.07
CA ASP A 2 -3.68 14.24 13.22
C ASP A 2 -3.53 12.74 13.43
N ILE A 3 -3.38 11.98 12.35
CA ILE A 3 -3.23 10.51 12.40
C ILE A 3 -1.90 10.14 11.73
N PHE A 4 -1.06 9.42 12.45
CA PHE A 4 0.28 9.00 12.01
C PHE A 4 0.29 7.49 11.79
N THR A 5 0.01 7.06 10.55
CA THR A 5 -0.12 5.64 10.18
C THR A 5 1.21 4.92 9.89
N GLU A 6 2.30 5.67 9.77
CA GLU A 6 3.61 5.17 9.33
C GLU A 6 4.65 5.19 10.47
N ALA A 7 4.20 5.14 11.71
CA ALA A 7 5.06 5.23 12.89
C ALA A 7 5.80 3.90 13.15
N THR A 8 7.13 3.94 13.15
CA THR A 8 7.97 2.74 13.37
C THR A 8 8.19 2.43 14.86
N ASP A 9 8.15 3.44 15.73
CA ASP A 9 8.51 3.34 17.15
C ASP A 9 7.46 4.06 18.01
N PRO A 10 6.89 3.41 19.03
CA PRO A 10 5.93 4.02 19.95
C PRO A 10 6.47 5.20 20.77
N ASN A 11 7.78 5.34 20.92
CA ASN A 11 8.41 6.38 21.73
C ASN A 11 8.98 7.53 20.90
N LYS A 12 8.86 7.47 19.57
CA LYS A 12 9.42 8.49 18.68
C LYS A 12 8.59 9.77 18.72
N ASP A 13 9.27 10.90 18.62
CA ASP A 13 8.64 12.22 18.50
C ASP A 13 7.66 12.24 17.32
N LEU A 14 6.40 12.59 17.61
CA LEU A 14 5.32 12.67 16.62
C LEU A 14 5.62 13.72 15.54
N LEU A 15 6.38 14.77 15.87
CA LEU A 15 6.80 15.79 14.90
C LEU A 15 7.75 15.24 13.83
N LYS A 16 8.39 14.08 14.08
CA LYS A 16 9.31 13.41 13.16
C LYS A 16 8.72 12.13 12.55
N THR A 17 7.43 11.92 12.74
CA THR A 17 6.73 10.72 12.28
C THR A 17 6.01 11.03 10.96
N PRO A 18 6.09 10.16 9.93
CA PRO A 18 5.41 10.43 8.67
C PRO A 18 3.90 10.55 8.87
N PHE A 19 3.34 11.54 8.19
CA PHE A 19 2.01 12.07 8.47
C PHE A 19 0.94 11.41 7.60
N GLY A 20 0.05 10.65 8.25
CA GLY A 20 -1.09 9.96 7.61
C GLY A 20 -2.31 10.85 7.36
N GLY A 21 -2.26 12.12 7.77
CA GLY A 21 -3.26 13.15 7.47
C GLY A 21 -3.78 13.91 8.69
N ARG A 22 -4.34 15.11 8.44
CA ARG A 22 -5.03 15.97 9.41
C ARG A 22 -6.49 16.10 9.02
N TYR A 23 -7.34 15.98 10.03
CA TYR A 23 -8.79 15.94 9.87
C TYR A 23 -9.45 16.94 10.81
N CYS A 24 -10.35 17.71 10.25
CA CYS A 24 -11.22 18.66 10.94
C CYS A 24 -12.59 18.73 10.24
N GLY A 25 -13.58 19.27 10.92
CA GLY A 25 -14.95 19.36 10.41
C GLY A 25 -15.75 18.06 10.59
N LYS A 26 -16.88 17.97 9.89
CA LYS A 26 -17.90 16.93 10.09
C LYS A 26 -17.67 15.63 9.31
N ILE A 27 -16.69 15.61 8.41
CA ILE A 27 -16.40 14.45 7.58
C ILE A 27 -15.34 13.61 8.27
N SER A 28 -15.73 12.41 8.72
CA SER A 28 -14.80 11.47 9.35
C SER A 28 -13.75 10.97 8.35
N PRO A 29 -12.52 10.66 8.81
CA PRO A 29 -11.50 10.04 7.97
C PRO A 29 -12.00 8.71 7.39
N ARG A 30 -11.57 8.39 6.16
CA ARG A 30 -11.64 7.01 5.64
C ARG A 30 -10.80 6.06 6.50
N LEU A 31 -11.05 4.75 6.38
CA LEU A 31 -10.31 3.70 7.09
C LEU A 31 -8.80 3.94 7.06
N ARG A 32 -8.16 3.82 8.23
CA ARG A 32 -6.70 3.91 8.39
C ARG A 32 -6.17 2.60 8.91
N ILE A 33 -5.12 2.12 8.26
CA ILE A 33 -4.38 0.92 8.66
C ILE A 33 -2.94 1.35 8.83
N SER A 34 -2.32 0.92 9.93
CA SER A 34 -0.92 1.21 10.20
C SER A 34 -0.03 0.45 9.23
N TRP A 35 1.04 1.11 8.80
CA TRP A 35 2.09 0.47 8.00
C TRP A 35 2.98 -0.42 8.86
N HIS A 36 3.13 -0.05 10.13
CA HIS A 36 3.92 -0.78 11.11
C HIS A 36 3.05 -1.21 12.30
N LYS A 37 3.70 -1.62 13.40
CA LYS A 37 3.04 -2.08 14.63
C LYS A 37 2.41 -0.96 15.46
N THR A 38 2.63 0.29 15.07
CA THR A 38 2.22 1.47 15.84
C THR A 38 1.46 2.45 14.96
N ILE A 39 0.44 3.09 15.55
CA ILE A 39 -0.28 4.22 14.99
C ILE A 39 -0.48 5.25 16.10
N HIS A 40 -0.30 6.54 15.80
CA HIS A 40 -0.55 7.61 16.77
C HIS A 40 -1.69 8.51 16.30
N ILE A 41 -2.46 9.01 17.27
CA ILE A 41 -3.52 9.97 17.06
C ILE A 41 -3.25 11.15 17.99
N ALA A 42 -3.18 12.36 17.44
CA ALA A 42 -3.04 13.60 18.20
C ALA A 42 -4.27 14.48 18.01
N PHE A 43 -4.90 14.88 19.11
CA PHE A 43 -5.99 15.84 19.12
C PHE A 43 -5.50 17.16 19.69
N PHE A 44 -5.84 18.25 19.00
CA PHE A 44 -5.41 19.60 19.35
C PHE A 44 -6.63 20.52 19.29
N THR A 45 -6.76 21.38 20.29
CA THR A 45 -7.72 22.49 20.35
C THR A 45 -6.93 23.77 20.61
N ASP A 46 -7.40 24.89 20.07
CA ASP A 46 -6.86 26.20 20.42
C ASP A 46 -7.51 26.74 21.71
N ASN A 47 -7.18 27.98 22.07
CA ASN A 47 -7.75 28.68 23.23
C ASN A 47 -9.07 29.40 22.90
N ASN A 48 -9.64 29.17 21.72
CA ASN A 48 -10.81 29.89 21.23
C ASN A 48 -12.08 29.06 21.47
N ILE A 49 -13.19 29.49 20.85
CA ILE A 49 -14.51 28.86 20.95
C ILE A 49 -14.44 27.34 20.73
N THR A 50 -14.95 26.57 21.69
CA THR A 50 -15.21 25.14 21.52
C THR A 50 -16.61 24.92 20.94
N THR A 51 -16.72 24.08 19.90
CA THR A 51 -18.02 23.65 19.36
C THR A 51 -18.45 22.33 19.99
N PRO A 52 -19.75 21.98 19.97
CA PRO A 52 -20.22 20.67 20.43
C PRO A 52 -19.91 19.54 19.43
N ASP A 53 -19.14 19.80 18.37
CA ASP A 53 -18.72 18.76 17.43
C ASP A 53 -17.72 17.82 18.11
N LEU A 54 -17.99 16.52 18.04
CA LEU A 54 -17.20 15.48 18.70
C LEU A 54 -16.73 14.43 17.70
N PHE A 55 -15.79 13.58 18.11
CA PHE A 55 -15.39 12.40 17.34
C PHE A 55 -15.43 11.16 18.23
N SER A 56 -15.74 10.02 17.61
CA SER A 56 -15.62 8.69 18.22
C SER A 56 -15.09 7.72 17.16
N GLY A 57 -14.50 6.60 17.60
CA GLY A 57 -13.95 5.61 16.69
C GLY A 57 -13.67 4.28 17.38
N THR A 58 -13.41 3.25 16.58
CA THR A 58 -13.06 1.90 17.04
C THR A 58 -11.67 1.53 16.53
N TYR A 59 -10.91 0.75 17.31
CA TYR A 59 -9.63 0.19 16.89
C TYR A 59 -9.67 -1.34 16.94
N LYS A 60 -8.82 -1.99 16.15
CA LYS A 60 -8.58 -3.43 16.21
C LYS A 60 -7.15 -3.74 15.78
N PHE A 61 -6.55 -4.75 16.41
CA PHE A 61 -5.30 -5.32 15.95
C PHE A 61 -5.61 -6.33 14.83
N ILE A 62 -4.92 -6.20 13.70
CA ILE A 62 -5.09 -7.08 12.53
C ILE A 62 -3.81 -7.88 12.29
N ASN A 63 -3.95 -9.06 11.69
CA ASN A 63 -2.80 -9.88 11.32
C ASN A 63 -2.12 -9.33 10.05
N ASP A 64 -0.81 -9.16 10.12
CA ASP A 64 0.01 -8.67 9.01
C ASP A 64 0.22 -9.70 7.88
N SER A 65 -0.09 -10.98 8.14
CA SER A 65 0.06 -12.06 7.16
C SER A 65 -0.70 -11.83 5.85
N LYS A 66 -1.72 -10.96 5.84
CA LYS A 66 -2.46 -10.59 4.62
C LYS A 66 -1.61 -9.75 3.65
N TYR A 67 -0.67 -8.95 4.16
CA TYR A 67 0.21 -8.08 3.35
C TYR A 67 1.52 -8.77 2.97
N SER A 68 1.90 -9.81 3.72
CA SER A 68 3.09 -10.62 3.46
C SER A 68 2.80 -11.79 2.50
N VAL A 69 2.94 -11.55 1.20
CA VAL A 69 2.50 -12.49 0.15
C VAL A 69 3.51 -13.58 -0.22
N GLY A 70 4.75 -13.46 0.24
CA GLY A 70 5.84 -14.38 -0.08
C GLY A 70 7.03 -14.20 0.86
N VAL A 71 8.21 -14.61 0.40
CA VAL A 71 9.45 -14.41 1.15
C VAL A 71 9.86 -12.95 1.02
N LYS A 72 10.13 -12.27 2.13
CA LYS A 72 10.56 -10.87 2.14
C LYS A 72 11.89 -10.73 1.37
N ALA A 73 11.94 -9.79 0.43
CA ALA A 73 13.15 -9.50 -0.32
C ALA A 73 14.19 -8.82 0.59
N PRO A 74 15.51 -9.06 0.38
CA PRO A 74 16.57 -8.37 1.11
C PRO A 74 16.43 -6.85 0.98
N ASP A 75 16.71 -6.13 2.07
CA ASP A 75 16.81 -4.66 2.08
C ASP A 75 15.56 -3.90 1.58
N GLN A 76 14.37 -4.51 1.69
CA GLN A 76 13.11 -3.89 1.29
C GLN A 76 12.07 -4.00 2.40
N ASP A 77 11.37 -2.90 2.73
CA ASP A 77 10.32 -2.91 3.75
C ASP A 77 9.06 -3.67 3.30
N CYS A 78 8.75 -3.61 2.01
CA CYS A 78 7.55 -4.19 1.37
C CYS A 78 7.83 -4.99 0.10
N GLY A 79 9.05 -5.49 -0.04
CA GLY A 79 9.44 -6.34 -1.17
C GLY A 79 9.19 -7.82 -0.89
N PHE A 80 8.62 -8.56 -1.84
CA PHE A 80 8.36 -10.00 -1.70
C PHE A 80 8.68 -10.78 -2.97
N VAL A 81 9.24 -11.98 -2.79
CA VAL A 81 9.38 -13.01 -3.83
C VAL A 81 8.34 -14.10 -3.56
N VAL A 82 7.44 -14.30 -4.53
CA VAL A 82 6.38 -15.28 -4.47
C VAL A 82 6.71 -16.41 -5.44
N ASN A 83 7.13 -17.55 -4.91
CA ASN A 83 7.43 -18.73 -5.70
C ASN A 83 6.21 -19.66 -5.76
N VAL A 84 5.90 -20.18 -6.95
CA VAL A 84 4.78 -21.09 -7.18
C VAL A 84 4.84 -22.38 -6.33
N ASP A 85 6.03 -22.80 -5.91
CA ASP A 85 6.22 -23.95 -5.01
C ASP A 85 5.73 -23.69 -3.59
N VAL A 86 5.75 -22.42 -3.16
CA VAL A 86 5.27 -22.00 -1.83
C VAL A 86 3.80 -21.62 -1.90
N LYS A 87 3.42 -20.83 -2.91
CA LYS A 87 2.08 -20.27 -3.04
C LYS A 87 1.67 -20.14 -4.50
N LYS A 88 0.68 -20.94 -4.92
CA LYS A 88 0.17 -20.97 -6.31
C LYS A 88 -0.83 -19.86 -6.62
N HIS A 89 -1.56 -19.39 -5.61
CA HIS A 89 -2.58 -18.35 -5.74
C HIS A 89 -2.69 -17.57 -4.43
N GLY A 90 -3.16 -16.34 -4.52
CA GLY A 90 -3.41 -15.47 -3.37
C GLY A 90 -3.70 -14.05 -3.79
N GLU A 91 -3.98 -13.21 -2.80
CA GLU A 91 -4.09 -11.78 -2.98
C GLU A 91 -2.70 -11.15 -2.80
N PHE A 92 -2.45 -10.07 -3.55
CA PHE A 92 -1.41 -9.11 -3.28
C PHE A 92 -2.04 -7.74 -3.19
N LEU A 93 -1.62 -6.97 -2.21
CA LEU A 93 -2.28 -5.74 -1.82
C LEU A 93 -1.24 -4.63 -1.75
N SER A 94 -1.66 -3.41 -2.05
CA SER A 94 -0.85 -2.27 -1.65
C SER A 94 -0.64 -2.30 -0.13
N PRO A 95 0.48 -1.75 0.35
CA PRO A 95 0.62 -1.35 1.75
C PRO A 95 -0.66 -0.73 2.30
N THR A 96 -1.02 -1.13 3.52
CA THR A 96 -2.16 -0.63 4.30
C THR A 96 -3.56 -0.79 3.67
N TYR A 97 -3.73 -1.54 2.57
CA TYR A 97 -5.05 -1.80 1.95
C TYR A 97 -6.06 -2.45 2.93
N PRO A 98 -7.35 -2.03 2.99
CA PRO A 98 -8.02 -1.04 2.14
C PRO A 98 -7.98 0.40 2.70
N GLY A 99 -7.00 0.70 3.55
CA GLY A 99 -6.68 2.06 3.97
C GLY A 99 -5.95 2.84 2.87
N VAL A 100 -5.31 3.93 3.28
CA VAL A 100 -4.55 4.79 2.37
C VAL A 100 -3.09 4.36 2.34
N TYR A 101 -2.55 4.16 1.14
CA TYR A 101 -1.17 3.78 0.94
C TYR A 101 -0.20 4.84 1.50
N PRO A 102 0.94 4.42 2.10
CA PRO A 102 1.99 5.32 2.57
C PRO A 102 2.60 6.18 1.46
N LYS A 103 3.13 7.34 1.82
CA LYS A 103 3.84 8.21 0.86
C LYS A 103 5.30 7.79 0.74
N ASN A 104 5.89 8.05 -0.44
CA ASN A 104 7.34 7.90 -0.66
C ASN A 104 7.86 6.48 -0.32
N ILE A 105 7.12 5.46 -0.76
CA ILE A 105 7.52 4.07 -0.62
C ILE A 105 7.69 3.43 -2.00
N THR A 106 8.57 2.44 -2.07
CA THR A 106 8.75 1.60 -3.26
C THR A 106 8.65 0.15 -2.83
N CYS A 107 7.66 -0.56 -3.38
CA CYS A 107 7.42 -1.98 -3.10
C CYS A 107 7.62 -2.81 -4.36
N TYR A 108 8.08 -4.03 -4.17
CA TYR A 108 8.36 -4.96 -5.26
C TYR A 108 7.68 -6.30 -4.99
N TRP A 109 6.96 -6.81 -5.98
CA TRP A 109 6.42 -8.17 -5.94
C TRP A 109 6.97 -8.93 -7.14
N LYS A 110 7.83 -9.91 -6.87
CA LYS A 110 8.41 -10.78 -7.89
C LYS A 110 7.71 -12.13 -7.85
N PHE A 111 6.92 -12.42 -8.87
CA PHE A 111 6.25 -13.71 -9.03
C PHE A 111 7.13 -14.63 -9.86
N VAL A 112 7.39 -15.84 -9.36
CA VAL A 112 8.28 -16.83 -9.98
C VAL A 112 7.51 -18.11 -10.24
N GLY A 113 7.21 -18.38 -11.52
CA GLY A 113 6.60 -19.62 -12.00
C GLY A 113 7.63 -20.69 -12.34
N LYS A 114 7.15 -21.89 -12.70
CA LYS A 114 7.98 -22.96 -13.29
C LYS A 114 8.07 -22.82 -14.81
N HIS A 115 8.99 -23.59 -15.39
CA HIS A 115 8.99 -23.86 -16.82
C HIS A 115 7.60 -24.33 -17.29
N ASP A 116 7.21 -23.90 -18.48
CA ASP A 116 5.91 -24.06 -19.12
C ASP A 116 4.72 -23.43 -18.39
N GLN A 117 4.97 -22.52 -17.42
CA GLN A 117 3.91 -21.76 -16.76
C GLN A 117 3.95 -20.28 -17.14
N ARG A 118 2.76 -19.66 -17.16
CA ARG A 118 2.60 -18.21 -17.25
C ARG A 118 1.94 -17.67 -16.00
N ILE A 119 2.23 -16.42 -15.69
CA ILE A 119 1.67 -15.71 -14.55
C ILE A 119 0.50 -14.87 -15.06
N ARG A 120 -0.65 -14.97 -14.37
CA ARG A 120 -1.82 -14.11 -14.58
C ARG A 120 -2.00 -13.25 -13.33
N LEU A 121 -1.90 -11.93 -13.47
CA LEU A 121 -2.20 -10.96 -12.43
C LEU A 121 -3.52 -10.28 -12.74
N GLU A 122 -4.35 -10.11 -11.71
CA GLU A 122 -5.67 -9.47 -11.81
C GLU A 122 -5.79 -8.44 -10.69
N PHE A 123 -6.06 -7.19 -11.06
CA PHE A 123 -6.32 -6.11 -10.12
C PHE A 123 -7.82 -5.88 -10.02
N ARG A 124 -8.38 -6.18 -8.85
CA ARG A 124 -9.81 -6.04 -8.55
C ARG A 124 -10.18 -4.66 -8.03
N ASP A 125 -9.24 -4.04 -7.32
CA ASP A 125 -9.35 -2.70 -6.79
C ASP A 125 -8.03 -1.99 -7.10
N PHE A 126 -8.12 -0.86 -7.80
CA PHE A 126 -6.99 -0.08 -8.24
C PHE A 126 -7.43 1.36 -8.41
N ASP A 127 -6.97 2.21 -7.49
CA ASP A 127 -7.19 3.64 -7.50
C ASP A 127 -5.96 4.32 -6.88
N LEU A 128 -5.01 4.70 -7.73
CA LEU A 128 -3.85 5.50 -7.35
C LEU A 128 -4.04 6.95 -7.80
N PHE A 129 -3.32 7.89 -7.21
CA PHE A 129 -3.36 9.27 -7.67
C PHE A 129 -3.01 9.37 -9.17
N TYR A 130 -3.97 9.79 -9.99
CA TYR A 130 -3.83 9.80 -11.45
C TYR A 130 -2.68 10.69 -11.92
N GLY A 131 -2.57 11.91 -11.39
CA GLY A 131 -1.41 12.78 -11.64
C GLY A 131 -1.25 13.35 -13.04
N GLY A 132 -1.85 12.74 -14.06
CA GLY A 132 -1.72 13.10 -15.46
C GLY A 132 -1.34 11.92 -16.35
N PRO A 133 -1.17 12.15 -17.66
CA PRO A 133 -0.75 11.12 -18.61
C PRO A 133 0.58 10.48 -18.20
N HIS A 134 0.72 9.17 -18.48
CA HIS A 134 1.90 8.36 -18.14
C HIS A 134 2.22 8.22 -16.64
N CYS A 135 1.30 8.62 -15.75
CA CYS A 135 1.40 8.38 -14.31
C CYS A 135 2.66 8.96 -13.67
N PRO A 136 2.83 10.30 -13.68
CA PRO A 136 4.09 10.95 -13.28
C PRO A 136 4.38 10.89 -11.77
N PHE A 137 3.38 10.56 -10.94
CA PHE A 137 3.51 10.47 -9.49
C PHE A 137 3.34 9.01 -9.05
N ASP A 138 2.18 8.66 -8.52
CA ASP A 138 1.91 7.33 -7.96
C ASP A 138 1.58 6.34 -9.08
N HIS A 139 2.29 5.22 -9.14
CA HIS A 139 2.13 4.25 -10.21
C HIS A 139 2.49 2.82 -9.82
N VAL A 140 1.93 1.87 -10.56
CA VAL A 140 2.42 0.48 -10.62
C VAL A 140 3.03 0.26 -12.00
N LYS A 141 4.30 -0.14 -12.02
CA LYS A 141 4.97 -0.64 -13.23
C LYS A 141 4.98 -2.16 -13.21
N MET A 142 4.65 -2.76 -14.35
CA MET A 142 4.71 -4.21 -14.53
C MET A 142 5.75 -4.52 -15.59
N PHE A 143 6.67 -5.41 -15.24
CA PHE A 143 7.77 -5.84 -16.09
C PHE A 143 7.65 -7.33 -16.37
N ASP A 144 8.02 -7.73 -17.58
CA ASP A 144 7.97 -9.12 -18.02
C ASP A 144 9.34 -9.78 -17.90
N GLY A 145 9.71 -10.13 -16.66
CA GLY A 145 10.99 -10.77 -16.38
C GLY A 145 11.35 -10.73 -14.91
N GLY A 146 12.62 -10.98 -14.62
CA GLY A 146 13.12 -11.17 -13.26
C GLY A 146 13.36 -9.89 -12.46
N ASP A 147 13.38 -8.72 -13.11
CA ASP A 147 13.74 -7.45 -12.50
C ASP A 147 13.15 -6.24 -13.26
N THR A 148 13.51 -5.03 -12.84
CA THR A 148 13.05 -3.75 -13.41
C THR A 148 13.74 -3.35 -14.71
N PHE A 149 14.71 -4.12 -15.19
CA PHE A 149 15.36 -3.92 -16.50
C PHE A 149 14.71 -4.74 -17.60
N ALA A 150 13.85 -5.71 -17.23
CA ALA A 150 13.06 -6.48 -18.15
C ALA A 150 12.08 -5.59 -18.97
N PRO A 151 11.54 -6.08 -20.09
CA PRO A 151 10.57 -5.33 -20.89
C PRO A 151 9.38 -4.84 -20.06
N LEU A 152 9.07 -3.55 -20.17
CA LEU A 152 7.92 -2.94 -19.50
C LEU A 152 6.63 -3.37 -20.20
N ILE A 153 5.72 -3.99 -19.45
CA ILE A 153 4.36 -4.29 -19.91
C ILE A 153 3.52 -3.00 -19.90
N GLY A 154 3.61 -2.23 -18.81
CA GLY A 154 2.90 -0.96 -18.68
C GLY A 154 3.11 -0.25 -17.35
N THR A 155 2.72 1.02 -17.34
CA THR A 155 2.66 1.89 -16.15
C THR A 155 1.22 2.30 -15.92
N TYR A 156 0.69 2.07 -14.72
CA TYR A 156 -0.73 2.25 -14.39
C TYR A 156 -0.91 3.14 -13.15
N CYS A 157 -1.94 3.99 -13.17
CA CYS A 157 -2.37 4.90 -12.10
C CYS A 157 -3.83 5.31 -12.32
N GLY A 158 -4.42 6.11 -11.43
CA GLY A 158 -5.84 6.44 -11.49
C GLY A 158 -6.72 5.23 -11.21
N GLN A 159 -8.00 5.34 -11.52
CA GLN A 159 -8.93 4.22 -11.41
C GLN A 159 -8.76 3.27 -12.61
N GLN A 160 -8.36 2.03 -12.34
CA GLN A 160 -8.25 0.98 -13.37
C GLN A 160 -9.38 -0.04 -13.20
N ARG A 161 -10.15 -0.29 -14.26
CA ARG A 161 -11.25 -1.28 -14.24
C ARG A 161 -10.80 -2.56 -14.93
N ASN A 162 -10.92 -3.70 -14.24
CA ASN A 162 -10.64 -5.04 -14.78
C ASN A 162 -9.23 -5.19 -15.39
N LEU A 163 -8.21 -4.60 -14.76
CA LEU A 163 -6.84 -4.71 -15.23
C LEU A 163 -6.34 -6.14 -15.01
N VAL A 164 -6.13 -6.86 -16.11
CA VAL A 164 -5.57 -8.22 -16.14
C VAL A 164 -4.32 -8.21 -16.99
N VAL A 165 -3.23 -8.77 -16.47
CA VAL A 165 -1.93 -8.84 -17.14
C VAL A 165 -1.41 -10.26 -17.10
N PHE A 166 -0.73 -10.67 -18.17
CA PHE A 166 -0.09 -11.97 -18.32
C PHE A 166 1.40 -11.80 -18.60
N SER A 167 2.23 -12.72 -18.12
CA SER A 167 3.63 -12.84 -18.59
C SER A 167 3.68 -13.35 -20.04
N SER A 168 4.67 -12.93 -20.83
CA SER A 168 4.78 -13.35 -22.25
C SER A 168 5.52 -14.67 -22.44
N SER A 169 6.55 -14.96 -21.64
CA SER A 169 7.33 -16.22 -21.72
C SER A 169 6.84 -17.25 -20.71
N SER A 170 6.87 -18.52 -21.12
CA SER A 170 6.77 -19.71 -20.27
C SER A 170 8.02 -20.58 -20.35
N SER A 171 9.01 -20.17 -21.14
CA SER A 171 10.28 -20.86 -21.40
C SER A 171 11.34 -20.49 -20.38
#